data_AF-A0A7V8FBP1-F1
#
_entry.id   AF-A0A7V8FBP1-F1
#
_cell.length_a   1.000
_cell.length_b   1.000
_cell.length_c   1.000
_cell.angle_alpha   90.00
_cell.angle_beta   90.00
_cell.angle_gamma   90.00
#
_symmetry.space_group_name_H-M   'P 1'
#
loop_
_entity.id
_entity.type
_entity.pdbx_description
1 polymer ?
#
loop_
_entity_poly.entity_id
_entity_poly.type
_entity_poly.pdbx_seq_one_letter_code
_entity_poly.pdbx_strand_id
1 'polypeptide(L)'
;MDNQLAAWLQRGHQALLATFPPRTRKQFASLMLETGLWSPARLSLDSAIARVGDCLNPQNGGGQRFGIAELWLWMRESGNHALYDAMSDDLGYRTEPIPSEQRQQELLSRIDDRLATVLSEIADLKALREQLTNRSPTPTTTAAPALSVVRFSRDHADDTTTEGF
;
A
#
# COMPACT_ATOMS: atom_id res chain seq x y z
N MET A 1 29.77 13.17 20.65
CA MET A 1 29.40 13.14 19.21
C MET A 1 29.99 11.94 18.48
N ASP A 2 31.10 11.36 18.96
CA ASP A 2 31.85 10.33 18.24
C ASP A 2 31.09 9.00 17.99
N ASN A 3 30.21 8.60 18.93
CA ASN A 3 29.48 7.31 18.79
C ASN A 3 28.43 7.33 17.68
N GLN A 4 27.78 8.47 17.41
CA GLN A 4 26.77 8.56 16.34
C GLN A 4 27.41 8.56 14.96
N LEU A 5 28.51 9.30 14.79
CA LEU A 5 29.27 9.30 13.54
C LEU A 5 29.89 7.93 13.25
N ALA A 6 30.43 7.26 14.27
CA ALA A 6 30.98 5.92 14.12
C ALA A 6 29.90 4.90 13.70
N ALA A 7 28.73 4.94 14.35
CA ALA A 7 27.60 4.08 13.98
C ALA A 7 27.09 4.38 12.56
N TRP A 8 27.05 5.65 12.16
CA TRP A 8 26.68 6.06 10.80
C TRP A 8 27.66 5.51 9.76
N LEU A 9 28.97 5.69 9.96
CA LEU A 9 30.01 5.17 9.08
C LEU A 9 29.95 3.64 8.97
N GLN A 10 29.71 2.95 10.09
CA GLN A 10 29.58 1.51 10.11
C GLN A 10 28.37 1.02 9.30
N ARG A 11 27.20 1.67 9.44
CA ARG A 11 26.02 1.36 8.63
C ARG A 11 26.27 1.58 7.14
N GLY A 12 26.87 2.72 6.78
CA GLY A 12 27.23 3.01 5.39
C GLY A 12 28.22 2.00 4.80
N HIS A 13 29.23 1.58 5.56
CA HIS A 13 30.19 0.56 5.13
C HIS A 13 29.54 -0.82 4.96
N GLN A 14 28.65 -1.22 5.87
CA GLN A 14 27.89 -2.46 5.74
C GLN A 14 26.99 -2.44 4.49
N ALA A 15 26.32 -1.32 4.22
CA ALA A 15 25.49 -1.17 3.03
C ALA A 15 26.32 -1.20 1.73
N LEU A 16 27.52 -0.60 1.75
CA LEU A 16 28.48 -0.71 0.65
C LEU A 16 28.89 -2.17 0.43
N LEU A 17 29.27 -2.90 1.47
CA LEU A 17 29.61 -4.33 1.35
C LEU A 17 28.44 -5.17 0.83
N ALA A 18 27.21 -4.88 1.27
CA ALA A 18 26.00 -5.55 0.80
C ALA A 18 25.73 -5.27 -0.70
N THR A 19 26.10 -4.09 -1.19
CA THR A 19 26.02 -3.70 -2.60
C THR A 19 27.04 -4.45 -3.47
N PHE A 20 28.19 -4.83 -2.89
CA PHE A 20 29.27 -5.55 -3.54
C PHE A 20 29.57 -6.93 -2.90
N PRO A 21 28.63 -7.90 -2.97
CA PRO A 21 28.89 -9.25 -2.48
C PRO A 21 30.16 -9.85 -3.10
N PRO A 22 30.92 -10.71 -2.38
CA PRO A 22 32.19 -11.26 -2.90
C PRO A 22 32.07 -11.90 -4.30
N ARG A 23 30.94 -12.57 -4.57
CA ARG A 23 30.66 -13.24 -5.85
C ARG A 23 30.54 -12.29 -7.05
N THR A 24 30.25 -11.00 -6.83
CA THR A 24 30.00 -10.03 -7.90
C THR A 24 31.20 -9.15 -8.22
N ARG A 25 32.28 -9.21 -7.43
CA ARG A 25 33.46 -8.33 -7.59
C ARG A 25 34.12 -8.46 -8.96
N LYS A 26 34.21 -9.69 -9.50
CA LYS A 26 34.71 -9.93 -10.85
C LYS A 26 33.81 -9.30 -11.91
N GLN A 27 32.49 -9.45 -11.78
CA GLN A 27 31.52 -8.88 -12.71
C GLN A 27 31.60 -7.36 -12.73
N PHE A 28 31.67 -6.73 -11.55
CA PHE A 28 31.87 -5.29 -11.44
C PHE A 28 33.18 -4.84 -12.10
N ALA A 29 34.30 -5.52 -11.79
CA ALA A 29 35.59 -5.19 -12.37
C ALA A 29 35.60 -5.31 -13.91
N SER A 30 34.98 -6.37 -14.45
CA SER A 30 34.81 -6.54 -15.90
C SER A 30 33.97 -5.42 -16.49
N LEU A 31 32.83 -5.08 -15.89
CA LEU A 31 31.97 -3.99 -16.33
C LEU A 31 32.70 -2.64 -16.35
N MET A 32 33.50 -2.32 -15.34
CA MET A 32 34.27 -1.07 -15.31
C MET A 32 35.29 -0.98 -16.45
N LEU A 33 35.91 -2.10 -16.82
CA LEU A 33 36.85 -2.17 -17.95
C LEU A 33 36.13 -2.09 -19.30
N GLU A 34 35.01 -2.80 -19.45
CA GLU A 34 34.19 -2.84 -20.67
C GLU A 34 33.57 -1.47 -21.00
N THR A 35 33.11 -0.76 -19.97
CA THR A 35 32.56 0.60 -20.11
C THR A 35 33.63 1.68 -20.25
N GLY A 36 34.91 1.33 -20.07
CA GLY A 36 36.03 2.27 -20.15
C GLY A 36 36.14 3.22 -18.95
N LEU A 37 35.31 3.07 -17.91
CA LEU A 37 35.46 3.80 -16.65
C LEU A 37 36.82 3.50 -16.01
N TRP A 38 37.26 2.24 -16.12
CA TRP A 38 38.63 1.84 -15.85
C TRP A 38 39.36 1.52 -17.15
N SER A 39 40.59 2.03 -17.29
CA SER A 39 41.35 1.86 -18.52
C SER A 39 41.92 0.43 -18.62
N PRO A 40 41.53 -0.37 -19.62
CA PRO A 40 42.08 -1.71 -19.83
C PRO A 40 43.56 -1.69 -20.24
N ALA A 41 44.05 -0.57 -20.77
CA ALA A 41 45.47 -0.37 -21.07
C ALA A 41 46.33 -0.17 -19.81
N ARG A 42 45.71 0.16 -18.66
CA ARG A 42 46.41 0.46 -17.40
C ARG A 42 46.12 -0.54 -16.29
N LEU A 43 45.06 -1.33 -16.42
CA LEU A 43 44.57 -2.20 -15.36
C LEU A 43 44.18 -3.56 -15.95
N SER A 44 44.87 -4.62 -15.52
CA SER A 44 44.45 -5.99 -15.81
C SER A 44 43.18 -6.33 -15.03
N LEU A 45 42.47 -7.38 -15.44
CA LEU A 45 41.28 -7.84 -14.71
C LEU A 45 41.61 -8.23 -13.25
N ASP A 46 42.72 -8.91 -13.01
CA ASP A 46 43.13 -9.30 -11.65
C ASP A 46 43.46 -8.08 -10.79
N SER A 47 44.16 -7.09 -11.35
CA SER A 47 44.42 -5.81 -10.66
C SER A 47 43.14 -5.01 -10.44
N ALA A 48 42.17 -5.09 -11.35
CA ALA A 48 40.86 -4.49 -11.19
C ALA A 48 40.08 -5.14 -10.04
N ILE A 49 40.09 -6.47 -9.94
CA ILE A 49 39.47 -7.20 -8.83
C ILE A 49 40.13 -6.84 -7.49
N ALA A 50 41.46 -6.74 -7.46
CA ALA A 50 42.19 -6.30 -6.27
C ALA A 50 41.78 -4.88 -5.85
N ARG A 51 41.70 -3.95 -6.81
CA ARG A 51 41.24 -2.57 -6.58
C ARG A 51 39.83 -2.52 -5.99
N VAL A 52 38.91 -3.39 -6.42
CA VAL A 52 37.58 -3.50 -5.79
C VAL A 52 37.71 -3.85 -4.32
N GLY A 53 38.58 -4.82 -3.98
CA GLY A 53 38.86 -5.19 -2.60
C GLY A 53 39.39 -4.02 -1.77
N ASP A 54 40.31 -3.23 -2.34
CA ASP A 54 40.87 -2.05 -1.68
C ASP A 54 39.82 -0.96 -1.43
N CYS A 55 38.98 -0.66 -2.43
CA CYS A 55 37.89 0.32 -2.29
C CYS A 55 36.85 -0.10 -1.22
N LEU A 56 36.69 -1.39 -0.97
CA LEU A 56 35.75 -1.93 0.03
C LEU A 56 36.36 -2.04 1.44
N ASN A 57 37.68 -1.84 1.58
CA ASN A 57 38.36 -1.95 2.87
C ASN A 57 38.82 -0.57 3.39
N PRO A 58 38.06 0.03 4.34
CA PRO A 58 38.38 1.36 4.86
C PRO A 58 39.70 1.39 5.67
N GLN A 59 40.22 0.23 6.10
CA GLN A 59 41.44 0.15 6.91
C GLN A 59 42.72 0.08 6.06
N ASN A 60 42.62 -0.18 4.75
CA ASN A 60 43.79 -0.42 3.91
C ASN A 60 44.60 0.84 3.57
N GLY A 61 44.26 2.03 4.10
CA GLY A 61 45.11 3.24 4.09
C GLY A 61 45.49 3.82 2.71
N GLY A 62 45.15 3.15 1.61
CA GLY A 62 45.68 3.40 0.26
C GLY A 62 44.86 4.31 -0.65
N GLY A 63 43.83 5.00 -0.13
CA GLY A 63 43.14 6.08 -0.84
C GLY A 63 42.31 5.69 -2.07
N GLN A 64 42.28 4.42 -2.47
CA GLN A 64 41.42 3.93 -3.54
C GLN A 64 39.96 4.03 -3.10
N ARG A 65 39.15 4.75 -3.88
CA ARG A 65 37.72 4.94 -3.66
C ARG A 65 37.00 4.71 -4.97
N PHE A 66 35.77 4.23 -4.87
CA PHE A 66 34.90 4.22 -6.04
C PHE A 66 34.52 5.64 -6.43
N GLY A 67 34.53 5.91 -7.73
CA GLY A 67 33.88 7.08 -8.29
C GLY A 67 32.36 6.95 -8.20
N ILE A 68 31.64 8.08 -8.13
CA ILE A 68 30.17 8.05 -8.05
C ILE A 68 29.53 7.39 -9.27
N ALA A 69 30.09 7.62 -10.46
CA ALA A 69 29.64 7.00 -11.71
C ALA A 69 29.82 5.47 -11.69
N GLU A 70 30.89 4.97 -11.07
CA GLU A 70 31.17 3.53 -10.93
C GLU A 70 30.11 2.87 -10.04
N LEU A 71 29.78 3.50 -8.90
CA LEU A 71 28.73 3.05 -7.99
C LEU A 71 27.36 3.05 -8.65
N TRP A 72 27.00 4.13 -9.34
CA TRP A 72 25.70 4.26 -10.00
C TRP A 72 25.51 3.24 -11.11
N LEU A 73 26.52 3.07 -11.95
CA LEU A 73 26.48 2.08 -13.02
C LEU A 73 26.31 0.67 -12.43
N TRP A 74 27.05 0.35 -11.37
CA TRP A 74 26.93 -0.95 -10.73
C TRP A 74 25.55 -1.21 -10.11
N MET A 75 25.00 -0.25 -9.37
CA MET A 75 23.67 -0.40 -8.77
C MET A 75 22.60 -0.60 -9.84
N ARG A 76 22.69 0.15 -10.96
CA ARG A 76 21.82 -0.03 -12.13
C ARG A 76 21.92 -1.43 -12.74
N GLU A 77 23.13 -1.91 -13.03
CA GLU A 77 23.33 -3.19 -13.74
C GLU A 77 23.08 -4.40 -12.83
N SER A 78 23.45 -4.32 -11.56
CA SER A 78 23.24 -5.41 -10.60
C SER A 78 21.83 -5.47 -10.03
N GLY A 79 21.07 -4.39 -10.12
CA GLY A 79 19.78 -4.21 -9.44
C GLY A 79 19.88 -4.18 -7.91
N ASN A 80 21.10 -4.16 -7.36
CA ASN A 80 21.32 -4.15 -5.92
C ASN A 80 21.53 -2.70 -5.45
N HIS A 81 20.57 -2.20 -4.68
CA HIS A 81 20.49 -0.81 -4.26
C HIS A 81 20.77 -0.61 -2.76
N ALA A 82 21.34 -1.60 -2.07
CA ALA A 82 21.50 -1.57 -0.60
C ALA A 82 22.20 -0.29 -0.07
N LEU A 83 23.24 0.20 -0.76
CA LEU A 83 23.91 1.46 -0.41
C LEU A 83 22.98 2.68 -0.59
N TYR A 84 22.23 2.72 -1.69
CA TYR A 84 21.28 3.80 -1.97
C TYR A 84 20.13 3.80 -0.97
N ASP A 85 19.62 2.62 -0.60
CA ASP A 85 18.55 2.48 0.39
C ASP A 85 19.01 2.94 1.78
N ALA A 86 20.23 2.58 2.19
CA ALA A 86 20.80 3.04 3.46
C ALA A 86 21.02 4.56 3.49
N MET A 87 21.44 5.16 2.37
CA MET A 87 21.55 6.62 2.26
C MET A 87 20.19 7.30 2.30
N SER A 88 19.19 6.72 1.64
CA SER A 88 17.83 7.26 1.59
C SER A 88 17.17 7.21 2.97
N ASP A 89 17.29 6.10 3.69
CA ASP A 89 16.76 5.94 5.05
C ASP A 89 17.39 6.94 6.03
N ASP A 90 18.70 7.18 5.94
CA ASP A 90 19.40 8.17 6.76
C ASP A 90 18.93 9.62 6.50
N LEU A 91 18.52 9.90 5.25
CA LEU A 91 17.93 11.18 4.85
C LEU A 91 16.42 11.27 5.15
N GLY A 92 15.81 10.21 5.68
CA GLY A 92 14.37 10.16 5.97
C GLY A 92 13.49 9.87 4.76
N TYR A 93 14.08 9.36 3.67
CA TYR A 93 13.37 8.95 2.46
C TYR A 93 13.19 7.44 2.39
N ARG A 94 12.14 7.00 1.69
CA ARG A 94 11.90 5.60 1.34
C ARG A 94 12.03 5.43 -0.17
N THR A 95 12.82 4.44 -0.60
CA THR A 95 12.87 4.02 -2.00
C THR A 95 11.65 3.16 -2.32
N GLU A 96 10.85 3.57 -3.29
CA GLU A 96 9.75 2.75 -3.82
C GLU A 96 9.93 2.54 -5.32
N PRO A 97 9.78 1.30 -5.83
CA PRO A 97 9.90 1.05 -7.25
C PRO A 97 8.75 1.74 -7.99
N ILE A 98 9.08 2.35 -9.13
CA ILE A 98 8.06 2.92 -10.02
C ILE A 98 7.23 1.75 -10.56
N PRO A 99 5.89 1.75 -10.39
CA PRO A 99 5.05 0.68 -10.91
C PRO A 99 5.16 0.58 -12.43
N SER A 100 5.28 -0.65 -12.96
CA SER A 100 5.20 -0.92 -14.41
C SER A 100 3.87 -0.41 -15.00
N GLU A 101 3.81 -0.13 -16.30
CA GLU A 101 2.57 0.30 -16.98
C GLU A 101 1.39 -0.65 -16.72
N GLN A 102 1.60 -1.97 -16.82
CA GLN A 102 0.55 -2.95 -16.51
C GLN A 102 0.05 -2.78 -15.07
N ARG A 103 0.97 -2.65 -14.11
CA ARG A 103 0.62 -2.44 -12.71
C ARG A 103 -0.11 -1.11 -12.49
N GLN A 104 0.26 -0.06 -13.21
CA GLN A 104 -0.45 1.22 -13.16
C GLN A 104 -1.88 1.06 -13.67
N GLN A 105 -2.09 0.37 -14.79
CA GLN A 105 -3.42 0.10 -15.33
C GLN A 105 -4.28 -0.72 -14.36
N GLU A 106 -3.71 -1.76 -13.73
CA GLU A 106 -4.41 -2.54 -12.69
C GLU A 106 -4.83 -1.68 -11.49
N LEU A 107 -3.95 -0.77 -11.05
CA LEU A 107 -4.25 0.13 -9.93
C LEU A 107 -5.35 1.14 -10.30
N LEU A 108 -5.31 1.69 -11.51
CA LEU A 108 -6.35 2.60 -12.01
C LEU A 108 -7.71 1.90 -12.12
N SER A 109 -7.75 0.69 -12.68
CA SER A 109 -9.00 -0.10 -12.76
C SER A 109 -9.62 -0.34 -11.38
N ARG A 110 -8.80 -0.65 -10.37
CA ARG A 110 -9.28 -0.83 -8.99
C ARG A 110 -9.86 0.47 -8.40
N ILE A 111 -9.27 1.60 -8.75
CA ILE A 111 -9.78 2.92 -8.33
C ILE A 111 -11.14 3.17 -8.99
N ASP A 112 -11.26 2.93 -10.30
CA ASP A 112 -12.51 3.12 -11.05
C ASP A 112 -13.64 2.23 -10.52
N ASP A 113 -13.35 0.95 -10.25
CA ASP A 113 -14.32 0.01 -9.66
C ASP A 113 -14.82 0.49 -8.28
N ARG A 114 -13.90 1.02 -7.46
CA ARG A 114 -14.25 1.55 -6.13
C ARG A 114 -15.07 2.82 -6.25
N LEU A 115 -14.73 3.70 -7.18
CA LEU A 115 -15.50 4.92 -7.46
C LEU A 115 -16.91 4.58 -7.93
N ALA A 116 -17.06 3.60 -8.83
CA ALA A 116 -18.37 3.13 -9.29
C ALA A 116 -19.23 2.62 -8.12
N THR A 117 -18.63 1.85 -7.20
CA THR A 117 -19.31 1.36 -5.99
C THR A 117 -19.81 2.52 -5.11
N VAL A 118 -18.93 3.48 -4.80
CA VAL A 118 -19.28 4.64 -3.96
C VAL A 118 -20.37 5.50 -4.61
N LEU A 119 -20.32 5.68 -5.93
CA LEU A 119 -21.36 6.42 -6.67
C LEU A 119 -22.72 5.72 -6.60
N SER A 120 -22.75 4.38 -6.67
CA SER A 120 -23.98 3.60 -6.49
C SER A 120 -24.55 3.78 -5.08
N GLU A 121 -23.71 3.65 -4.03
CA GLU A 121 -24.14 3.85 -2.64
C GLU A 121 -24.72 5.26 -2.43
N ILE A 122 -24.10 6.29 -3.03
CA ILE A 122 -24.63 7.66 -2.99
C ILE A 122 -26.00 7.76 -3.68
N ALA A 123 -26.20 7.07 -4.81
CA ALA A 123 -27.47 7.07 -5.52
C ALA A 123 -28.58 6.39 -4.68
N ASP A 124 -28.26 5.27 -4.04
CA ASP A 124 -29.20 4.54 -3.17
C ASP A 124 -29.61 5.40 -1.95
N LEU A 125 -28.66 6.09 -1.32
CA LEU A 125 -28.94 7.00 -0.22
C LEU A 125 -29.79 8.20 -0.64
N LYS A 126 -29.59 8.73 -1.85
CA LYS A 126 -30.44 9.79 -2.42
C LYS A 126 -31.86 9.29 -2.64
N ALA A 127 -32.02 8.10 -3.23
CA ALA A 127 -33.34 7.49 -3.44
C ALA A 127 -34.07 7.25 -2.11
N LEU A 128 -33.37 6.73 -1.10
CA LEU A 128 -33.92 6.53 0.24
C LEU A 128 -34.36 7.86 0.88
N ARG A 129 -33.55 8.91 0.74
CA ARG A 129 -33.91 10.26 1.22
C ARG A 129 -35.19 10.76 0.56
N GLU A 130 -35.30 10.64 -0.77
CA GLU A 130 -36.50 11.05 -1.52
C GLU A 130 -37.74 10.29 -1.09
N GLN A 131 -37.63 8.98 -0.87
CA GLN A 131 -38.74 8.16 -0.34
C GLN A 131 -39.20 8.62 1.05
N LEU A 132 -38.26 8.95 1.93
CA LEU A 132 -38.58 9.45 3.26
C LEU A 132 -39.21 10.85 3.22
N THR A 133 -38.77 11.73 2.33
CA THR A 133 -39.37 13.07 2.16
C THR A 133 -40.74 13.03 1.48
N ASN A 134 -40.99 12.06 0.60
CA ASN A 134 -42.25 11.92 -0.13
C ASN A 134 -43.29 11.02 0.57
N ARG A 135 -42.94 10.41 1.71
CA ARG A 135 -43.95 9.84 2.61
C ARG A 135 -44.74 10.99 3.25
N SER A 136 -45.79 11.43 2.58
CA SER A 136 -46.82 12.28 3.20
C SER A 136 -47.34 11.59 4.46
N PRO A 137 -47.59 12.33 5.56
CA PRO A 137 -48.20 11.76 6.74
C PRO A 137 -49.59 11.24 6.36
N THR A 138 -49.86 9.99 6.71
CA THR A 138 -51.20 9.42 6.63
C THR A 138 -52.17 10.37 7.34
N PRO A 139 -53.26 10.84 6.71
CA PRO A 139 -54.25 11.60 7.45
C PRO A 139 -54.83 10.66 8.51
N THR A 140 -54.58 10.96 9.78
CA THR A 140 -55.24 10.31 10.90
C THR A 140 -56.70 10.72 10.85
N THR A 141 -57.53 9.99 10.11
CA THR A 141 -58.98 10.12 10.18
C THR A 141 -59.41 9.56 11.54
N THR A 142 -59.38 10.39 12.57
CA THR A 142 -60.04 10.10 13.84
C THR A 142 -61.54 10.29 13.66
N ALA A 143 -62.19 9.39 12.94
CA ALA A 143 -63.63 9.26 12.99
C ALA A 143 -63.96 8.62 14.35
N ALA A 144 -64.41 9.43 15.30
CA ALA A 144 -64.93 8.94 16.58
C ALA A 144 -66.10 7.97 16.32
N PRO A 145 -66.07 6.72 16.83
CA PRO A 145 -67.27 5.91 16.80
C PRO A 145 -68.21 6.42 17.89
N ALA A 146 -69.33 7.01 17.48
CA ALA A 146 -70.45 7.28 18.37
C ALA A 146 -70.96 5.94 18.93
N LEU A 147 -70.90 5.79 20.25
CA LEU A 147 -71.45 4.66 20.98
C LEU A 147 -72.98 4.63 20.78
N SER A 148 -73.46 3.71 19.94
CA SER A 148 -74.88 3.38 19.86
C SER A 148 -75.28 2.57 21.09
N VAL A 149 -76.11 3.17 21.94
CA VAL A 149 -76.75 2.49 23.07
C VAL A 149 -77.77 1.50 22.52
N VAL A 150 -77.46 0.21 22.56
CA VAL A 150 -78.43 -0.86 22.30
C VAL A 150 -79.13 -1.20 23.62
N ARG A 151 -80.43 -0.86 23.72
CA ARG A 151 -81.31 -1.33 24.78
C ARG A 151 -81.87 -2.71 24.39
N PHE A 152 -81.62 -3.72 25.22
CA PHE A 152 -82.34 -4.98 25.14
C PHE A 152 -83.53 -4.95 26.10
N SER A 153 -84.75 -5.00 25.55
CA SER A 153 -85.99 -5.22 26.30
C SER A 153 -86.15 -6.69 26.63
N ARG A 154 -86.55 -6.97 27.87
CA ARG A 154 -86.73 -8.30 28.44
C ARG A 154 -88.18 -8.79 28.27
N ASP A 155 -88.30 -9.94 27.62
CA ASP A 155 -89.28 -11.03 27.74
C ASP A 155 -90.79 -10.76 27.81
N HIS A 156 -91.51 -11.23 26.79
CA HIS A 156 -92.76 -11.99 26.98
C HIS A 156 -93.11 -12.85 25.75
N ALA A 157 -93.11 -14.18 25.92
CA ALA A 157 -94.28 -15.05 25.73
C ALA A 157 -93.87 -16.54 25.67
N ASP A 158 -94.63 -17.34 26.42
CA ASP A 158 -94.69 -18.80 26.52
C ASP A 158 -94.54 -19.56 25.19
N ASP A 159 -93.96 -20.77 25.22
CA ASP A 159 -94.80 -21.98 25.17
C ASP A 159 -94.07 -23.26 25.62
N THR A 160 -94.92 -24.16 26.08
CA THR A 160 -94.80 -25.39 26.85
C THR A 160 -94.18 -26.61 26.13
N THR A 161 -93.62 -27.55 26.91
CA THR A 161 -93.73 -29.04 26.81
C THR A 161 -92.78 -29.68 27.87
N THR A 162 -93.23 -30.32 28.98
CA THR A 162 -93.57 -31.76 29.19
C THR A 162 -92.57 -32.72 28.54
N GLU A 163 -91.94 -33.75 29.12
CA GLU A 163 -92.01 -34.69 30.27
C GLU A 163 -90.58 -35.31 30.36
N GLY A 164 -90.08 -36.08 31.32
CA GLY A 164 -90.59 -36.83 32.46
C GLY A 164 -89.47 -37.75 33.00
N PHE A 165 -89.61 -38.13 34.28
CA PHE A 165 -88.84 -39.06 35.12
C PHE A 165 -87.42 -38.68 35.56
#